data_AF-A0A261B3Q6-F1
#
_entry.id   AF-A0A261B3Q6-F1
#
_cell.length_a   1.000
_cell.length_b   1.000
_cell.length_c   1.000
_cell.angle_alpha   90.00
_cell.angle_beta   90.00
_cell.angle_gamma   90.00
#
_symmetry.space_group_name_H-M   'P 1'
#
loop_
_entity.id
_entity.type
_entity.pdbx_description
1 polymer ?
#
loop_
_entity_poly.entity_id
_entity_poly.type
_entity_poly.pdbx_seq_one_letter_code
_entity_poly.pdbx_strand_id
1 'polypeptide(L)'
;NHTAMPRNASKKNGNALVEMKKELKELKAQIKAEKEKRREATAVHKEKIREKESELGRDDFDDFLENFNRQAAIENAKKTLEKTRTELKARQIELEVLSAEKDYKETIRRLETRNNQLEDALKNGIELKPWKQCEACFVEFEEEGDKVPKILNCGHTFCSGCIRRLAKPDYIQCPVDETIFVFTDEYGIDNIVKNYTALSM
;
A
#
# COMPACT_ATOMS: atom_id res chain seq x y z
N ASN A 1 -93.29 -73.01 -37.88
CA ASN A 1 -91.82 -72.91 -38.01
C ASN A 1 -91.46 -72.12 -39.24
N HIS A 2 -90.92 -70.90 -39.08
CA HIS A 2 -89.56 -70.52 -39.50
C HIS A 2 -89.38 -69.00 -39.39
N THR A 3 -88.70 -68.63 -38.32
CA THR A 3 -88.04 -67.35 -38.03
C THR A 3 -86.82 -67.13 -38.91
N ALA A 4 -86.59 -65.88 -39.37
CA ALA A 4 -85.31 -65.13 -39.33
C ALA A 4 -85.43 -63.87 -40.21
N MET A 5 -85.54 -62.65 -39.65
CA MET A 5 -84.49 -61.74 -39.16
C MET A 5 -83.55 -61.10 -40.23
N PRO A 6 -83.17 -59.82 -40.06
CA PRO A 6 -83.02 -58.88 -41.17
C PRO A 6 -81.58 -58.76 -41.71
N ARG A 7 -81.46 -58.63 -43.04
CA ARG A 7 -80.19 -58.56 -43.82
C ARG A 7 -79.39 -57.25 -43.69
N ASN A 8 -79.63 -56.40 -42.70
CA ASN A 8 -79.09 -55.02 -42.69
C ASN A 8 -77.89 -54.76 -41.76
N ALA A 9 -77.34 -55.79 -41.07
CA ALA A 9 -76.17 -55.63 -40.19
C ALA A 9 -74.81 -55.75 -40.93
N SER A 10 -74.71 -56.54 -42.02
CA SER A 10 -73.43 -56.82 -42.68
C SER A 10 -72.83 -55.67 -43.50
N LYS A 11 -73.65 -54.74 -44.03
CA LYS A 11 -73.15 -53.59 -44.81
C LYS A 11 -72.55 -52.48 -43.93
N LYS A 12 -73.03 -52.28 -42.69
CA LYS A 12 -72.45 -51.32 -41.73
C LYS A 12 -71.08 -51.79 -41.19
N ASN A 13 -70.93 -53.09 -40.95
CA ASN A 13 -69.69 -53.68 -40.41
C ASN A 13 -68.53 -53.69 -41.44
N GLY A 14 -68.84 -53.83 -42.74
CA GLY A 14 -67.83 -53.76 -43.81
C GLY A 14 -67.20 -52.37 -43.97
N ASN A 15 -68.00 -51.30 -43.85
CA ASN A 15 -67.51 -49.92 -43.92
C ASN A 15 -66.64 -49.56 -42.70
N ALA A 16 -67.04 -49.96 -41.49
CA ALA A 16 -66.26 -49.69 -40.28
C ALA A 16 -64.88 -50.37 -40.32
N LEU A 17 -64.79 -51.58 -40.87
CA LEU A 17 -63.52 -52.32 -41.01
C LEU A 17 -62.55 -51.66 -42.00
N VAL A 18 -63.07 -51.06 -43.07
CA VAL A 18 -62.27 -50.34 -44.06
C VAL A 18 -61.71 -49.05 -43.44
N GLU A 19 -62.53 -48.31 -42.69
CA GLU A 19 -62.10 -47.08 -42.02
C GLU A 19 -61.04 -47.36 -40.94
N MET A 20 -61.24 -48.40 -40.10
CA MET A 20 -60.25 -48.82 -39.11
C MET A 20 -58.90 -49.23 -39.74
N LYS A 21 -58.90 -49.84 -40.93
CA LYS A 21 -57.65 -50.19 -41.64
C LYS A 21 -56.93 -48.95 -42.17
N LYS A 22 -57.68 -47.94 -42.60
CA LYS A 22 -57.15 -46.66 -43.05
C LYS A 22 -56.54 -45.89 -41.88
N GLU A 23 -57.26 -45.78 -40.77
CA GLU A 23 -56.77 -45.18 -39.51
C GLU A 23 -55.51 -45.90 -39.00
N LEU A 24 -55.48 -47.24 -39.03
CA LEU A 24 -54.30 -48.01 -38.63
C LEU A 24 -53.08 -47.70 -39.51
N LYS A 25 -53.28 -47.48 -40.81
CA LYS A 25 -52.20 -47.12 -41.74
C LYS A 25 -51.69 -45.71 -41.46
N GLU A 26 -52.58 -44.76 -41.20
CA GLU A 26 -52.24 -43.38 -40.84
C GLU A 26 -51.50 -43.32 -39.50
N LEU A 27 -51.99 -44.02 -38.47
CA LEU A 27 -51.33 -44.11 -37.16
C LEU A 27 -49.94 -44.74 -37.27
N LYS A 28 -49.76 -45.79 -38.08
CA LYS A 28 -48.43 -46.37 -38.32
C LYS A 28 -47.47 -45.40 -38.99
N ALA A 29 -47.97 -44.59 -39.93
CA ALA A 29 -47.17 -43.55 -40.58
C ALA A 29 -46.79 -42.44 -39.60
N GLN A 30 -47.72 -41.99 -38.76
CA GLN A 30 -47.46 -41.00 -37.70
C GLN A 30 -46.45 -41.52 -36.68
N ILE A 31 -46.60 -42.77 -36.20
CA ILE A 31 -45.64 -43.40 -35.29
C ILE A 31 -44.25 -43.48 -35.91
N LYS A 32 -44.15 -43.79 -37.21
CA LYS A 32 -42.85 -43.84 -37.91
C LYS A 32 -42.23 -42.44 -37.98
N ALA A 33 -43.00 -41.43 -38.37
CA ALA A 33 -42.53 -40.05 -38.45
C ALA A 33 -42.10 -39.52 -37.08
N GLU A 34 -42.86 -39.81 -36.03
CA GLU A 34 -42.55 -39.35 -34.67
C GLU A 34 -41.34 -40.07 -34.07
N LYS A 35 -41.14 -41.35 -34.39
CA LYS A 35 -39.90 -42.08 -34.06
C LYS A 35 -38.69 -41.48 -34.75
N GLU A 36 -38.82 -41.06 -36.01
CA GLU A 36 -37.73 -40.44 -36.75
C GLU A 36 -37.37 -39.06 -36.20
N LYS A 37 -38.38 -38.20 -35.96
CA LYS A 37 -38.19 -36.92 -35.26
C LYS A 37 -37.50 -37.07 -33.91
N ARG A 38 -37.90 -38.09 -33.13
CA ARG A 38 -37.26 -38.37 -31.84
C ARG A 38 -35.79 -38.79 -32.00
N ARG A 39 -35.45 -39.55 -33.04
CA ARG A 39 -34.06 -39.93 -33.34
C ARG A 39 -33.24 -38.71 -33.71
N GLU A 40 -33.76 -37.86 -34.60
CA GLU A 40 -33.12 -36.60 -34.98
C GLU A 40 -32.90 -35.68 -33.78
N ALA A 41 -33.94 -35.47 -32.96
CA ALA A 41 -33.83 -34.66 -31.74
C ALA A 41 -32.80 -35.23 -30.76
N THR A 42 -32.72 -36.56 -30.64
CA THR A 42 -31.72 -37.22 -29.77
C THR A 42 -30.31 -37.05 -30.33
N ALA A 43 -30.13 -37.13 -31.64
CA ALA A 43 -28.84 -36.94 -32.29
C ALA A 43 -28.35 -35.49 -32.10
N VAL A 44 -29.21 -34.50 -32.35
CA VAL A 44 -28.91 -33.07 -32.12
C VAL A 44 -28.59 -32.81 -30.65
N HIS A 45 -29.35 -33.38 -29.72
CA HIS A 45 -29.08 -33.20 -28.30
C HIS A 45 -27.72 -33.79 -27.88
N LYS A 46 -27.36 -34.96 -28.40
CA LYS A 46 -26.03 -35.57 -28.16
C LYS A 46 -24.90 -34.73 -28.71
N GLU A 47 -25.07 -34.11 -29.88
CA GLU A 47 -24.08 -33.22 -30.46
C GLU A 47 -23.89 -31.95 -29.63
N LYS A 48 -24.98 -31.31 -29.20
CA LYS A 48 -24.93 -30.15 -28.30
C LYS A 48 -24.27 -30.46 -26.96
N ILE A 49 -24.49 -31.64 -26.39
CA ILE A 49 -23.80 -32.08 -25.17
C ILE A 49 -22.29 -32.14 -25.41
N ARG A 50 -21.84 -32.75 -26.51
CA ARG A 50 -20.41 -32.85 -26.83
C ARG A 50 -19.77 -31.49 -27.05
N GLU A 51 -20.45 -30.57 -27.73
CA GLU A 51 -19.99 -29.19 -27.89
C GLU A 51 -19.82 -28.51 -26.53
N LYS A 52 -20.82 -28.62 -25.66
CA LYS A 52 -20.77 -28.04 -24.31
C LYS A 52 -19.67 -28.65 -23.44
N GLU A 53 -19.47 -29.96 -23.51
CA GLU A 53 -18.36 -30.64 -22.81
C GLU A 53 -16.99 -30.18 -23.34
N SER A 54 -16.86 -29.94 -24.66
CA SER A 54 -15.62 -29.40 -25.23
C SER A 54 -15.36 -27.95 -24.86
N GLU A 55 -16.40 -27.12 -24.75
CA GLU A 55 -16.29 -25.73 -24.29
C GLU A 55 -15.86 -25.70 -22.82
N LEU A 56 -16.54 -26.46 -21.95
CA LEU A 56 -16.21 -26.57 -20.53
C LEU A 56 -14.73 -26.95 -20.31
N GLY A 57 -14.24 -27.93 -21.08
CA GLY A 57 -12.83 -28.35 -21.00
C GLY A 57 -11.82 -27.30 -21.49
N ARG A 58 -12.21 -26.32 -22.32
CA ARG A 58 -11.36 -25.18 -22.69
C ARG A 58 -11.34 -24.14 -21.58
N ASP A 59 -12.50 -23.79 -21.05
CA ASP A 59 -12.62 -22.83 -19.94
C ASP A 59 -11.83 -23.30 -18.72
N ASP A 60 -11.92 -24.59 -18.35
CA ASP A 60 -11.15 -25.19 -17.26
C ASP A 60 -9.62 -25.08 -17.48
N PHE A 61 -9.17 -25.17 -18.73
CA PHE A 61 -7.75 -25.07 -19.09
C PHE A 61 -7.27 -23.61 -19.09
N ASP A 62 -8.08 -22.68 -19.57
CA ASP A 62 -7.78 -21.25 -19.56
C ASP A 62 -7.69 -20.72 -18.12
N ASP A 63 -8.64 -21.12 -17.25
CA ASP A 63 -8.62 -20.81 -15.81
C ASP A 63 -7.35 -21.37 -15.13
N PHE A 64 -6.91 -22.56 -15.52
CA PHE A 64 -5.67 -23.15 -15.00
C PHE A 64 -4.44 -22.32 -15.41
N LEU A 65 -4.35 -21.92 -16.68
CA LEU A 65 -3.25 -21.10 -17.19
C LEU A 65 -3.21 -19.72 -16.53
N GLU A 66 -4.37 -19.07 -16.35
CA GLU A 66 -4.44 -17.78 -15.67
C GLU A 66 -3.97 -17.89 -14.22
N ASN A 67 -4.43 -18.90 -13.49
CA ASN A 67 -4.00 -19.13 -12.11
C ASN A 67 -2.51 -19.42 -11.98
N PHE A 68 -1.94 -20.22 -12.90
CA PHE A 68 -0.51 -20.49 -12.93
C PHE A 68 0.31 -19.21 -13.14
N ASN A 69 -0.08 -18.40 -14.13
CA ASN A 69 0.57 -17.11 -14.40
C ASN A 69 0.44 -16.14 -13.22
N ARG A 70 -0.73 -16.09 -12.59
CA ARG A 70 -0.97 -15.27 -11.39
C ARG A 70 -0.07 -15.71 -10.24
N GLN A 71 0.09 -17.01 -10.03
CA GLN A 71 0.95 -17.54 -8.98
C GLN A 71 2.43 -17.19 -9.22
N ALA A 72 2.90 -17.32 -10.46
CA ALA A 72 4.24 -16.91 -10.84
C ALA A 72 4.47 -15.40 -10.62
N ALA A 73 3.49 -14.57 -10.97
CA ALA A 73 3.54 -13.12 -10.73
C ALA A 73 3.60 -12.78 -9.23
N ILE A 74 2.80 -13.45 -8.41
CA ILE A 74 2.81 -13.29 -6.94
C ILE A 74 4.18 -13.68 -6.37
N GLU A 75 4.76 -14.78 -6.82
CA GLU A 75 6.07 -15.23 -6.33
C GLU A 75 7.18 -14.24 -6.70
N ASN A 76 7.18 -13.74 -7.93
CA ASN A 76 8.12 -12.71 -8.35
C ASN A 76 7.93 -11.41 -7.55
N ALA A 77 6.69 -10.98 -7.33
CA ALA A 77 6.40 -9.80 -6.51
C ALA A 77 6.89 -9.98 -5.06
N LYS A 78 6.73 -11.17 -4.47
CA LYS A 78 7.25 -11.49 -3.13
C LYS A 78 8.78 -11.40 -3.08
N LYS A 79 9.48 -11.96 -4.06
CA LYS A 79 10.96 -11.87 -4.16
C LYS A 79 11.42 -10.43 -4.28
N THR A 80 10.77 -9.64 -5.13
CA THR A 80 11.08 -8.20 -5.26
C THR A 80 10.82 -7.46 -3.95
N LEU A 81 9.69 -7.71 -3.28
CA LEU A 81 9.35 -7.09 -2.01
C LEU A 81 10.40 -7.41 -0.93
N GLU A 82 10.82 -8.67 -0.84
CA GLU A 82 11.85 -9.09 0.12
C GLU A 82 13.18 -8.39 -0.15
N LYS A 83 13.61 -8.32 -1.42
CA LYS A 83 14.81 -7.60 -1.83
C LYS A 83 14.73 -6.10 -1.51
N THR A 84 13.64 -5.43 -1.85
CA THR A 84 13.46 -4.02 -1.52
C THR A 84 13.44 -3.79 -0.01
N ARG A 85 12.82 -4.71 0.76
CA ARG A 85 12.80 -4.63 2.22
C ARG A 85 14.20 -4.73 2.83
N THR A 86 15.05 -5.63 2.33
CA THR A 86 16.42 -5.77 2.82
C THR A 86 17.27 -4.55 2.44
N GLU A 87 17.13 -4.05 1.22
CA GLU A 87 17.79 -2.82 0.76
C GLU A 87 17.40 -1.60 1.60
N LEU A 88 16.12 -1.40 1.88
CA LEU A 88 15.64 -0.30 2.73
C LEU A 88 16.19 -0.38 4.15
N LYS A 89 16.25 -1.58 4.75
CA LYS A 89 16.88 -1.76 6.06
C LYS A 89 18.36 -1.40 6.06
N ALA A 90 19.09 -1.78 5.01
CA ALA A 90 20.51 -1.44 4.88
C ALA A 90 20.71 0.07 4.75
N ARG A 91 19.87 0.75 3.95
CA ARG A 91 19.90 2.22 3.82
C ARG A 91 19.55 2.94 5.12
N GLN A 92 18.60 2.43 5.90
CA GLN A 92 18.25 2.99 7.21
C GLN A 92 19.46 2.95 8.16
N ILE A 93 20.15 1.81 8.24
CA ILE A 93 21.36 1.66 9.07
C ILE A 93 22.47 2.61 8.59
N GLU A 94 22.69 2.71 7.28
CA GLU A 94 23.68 3.62 6.70
C GLU A 94 23.40 5.09 7.10
N LEU A 95 22.14 5.52 7.04
CA LEU A 95 21.73 6.86 7.46
C LEU A 95 21.95 7.10 8.96
N GLU A 96 21.66 6.12 9.80
CA GLU A 96 21.89 6.21 11.25
C GLU A 96 23.38 6.35 11.58
N VAL A 97 24.24 5.55 10.93
CA VAL A 97 25.70 5.64 11.09
C VAL A 97 26.22 7.00 10.62
N LEU A 98 25.80 7.46 9.44
CA LEU A 98 26.21 8.77 8.92
C LEU A 98 25.74 9.93 9.80
N SER A 99 24.52 9.85 10.34
CA SER A 99 23.99 10.84 11.28
C SER A 99 24.84 10.87 12.55
N ALA A 100 25.11 9.70 13.14
CA ALA A 100 25.94 9.61 14.34
C ALA A 100 27.35 10.15 14.10
N GLU A 101 28.00 9.79 12.99
CA GLU A 101 29.32 10.32 12.63
C GLU A 101 29.34 11.84 12.49
N LYS A 102 28.30 12.42 11.90
CA LYS A 102 28.15 13.87 11.77
C LYS A 102 28.04 14.52 13.15
N ASP A 103 27.26 13.94 14.06
CA ASP A 103 27.06 14.45 15.42
C ASP A 103 28.35 14.36 16.26
N TYR A 104 29.11 13.26 16.14
CA TYR A 104 30.43 13.13 16.78
C TYR A 104 31.43 14.16 16.24
N LYS A 105 31.50 14.35 14.91
CA LYS A 105 32.39 15.34 14.28
C LYS A 105 32.08 16.76 14.75
N GLU A 106 30.81 17.11 14.89
CA GLU A 106 30.40 18.43 15.39
C GLU A 106 30.76 18.59 16.89
N THR A 107 30.56 17.54 17.69
CA THR A 107 30.94 17.53 19.11
C THR A 107 32.44 17.75 19.29
N ILE A 108 33.27 17.04 18.51
CA ILE A 108 34.73 17.19 18.54
C ILE A 108 35.13 18.63 18.19
N ARG A 109 34.61 19.19 17.08
CA ARG A 109 34.90 20.57 16.67
C ARG A 109 34.54 21.60 17.75
N ARG A 110 33.39 21.41 18.42
CA ARG A 110 32.94 22.26 19.52
C ARG A 110 33.93 22.20 20.70
N LEU A 111 34.34 20.99 21.10
CA LEU A 111 35.30 20.80 22.19
C LEU A 111 36.68 21.37 21.86
N GLU A 112 37.19 21.14 20.64
CA GLU A 112 38.45 21.70 20.16
C GLU A 112 38.43 23.23 20.17
N THR A 113 37.33 23.83 19.70
CA THR A 113 37.15 25.29 19.72
C THR A 113 37.24 25.82 21.15
N ARG A 114 36.56 25.16 22.10
CA ARG A 114 36.59 25.58 23.51
C ARG A 114 37.96 25.38 24.15
N ASN A 115 38.62 24.27 23.86
CA ASN A 115 39.96 23.98 24.37
C ASN A 115 40.96 25.05 23.93
N ASN A 116 40.94 25.41 22.63
CA ASN A 116 41.82 26.44 22.08
C ASN A 116 41.56 27.82 22.72
N GLN A 117 40.29 28.18 22.95
CA GLN A 117 39.94 29.43 23.65
C GLN A 117 40.47 29.45 25.09
N LEU A 118 40.37 28.33 25.82
CA LEU A 118 40.86 28.22 27.19
C LEU A 118 42.39 28.27 27.26
N GLU A 119 43.07 27.59 26.35
CA GLU A 119 44.54 27.62 26.24
C GLU A 119 45.05 29.03 25.95
N ASP A 120 44.43 29.76 25.00
CA ASP A 120 44.81 31.13 24.68
C ASP A 120 44.54 32.08 25.84
N ALA A 121 43.39 31.95 26.51
CA ALA A 121 43.05 32.74 27.69
C ALA A 121 44.05 32.54 28.84
N LEU A 122 44.44 31.29 29.11
CA LEU A 122 45.46 30.96 30.11
C LEU A 122 46.83 31.54 29.74
N LYS A 123 47.22 31.45 28.46
CA LYS A 123 48.50 31.94 27.97
C LYS A 123 48.61 33.46 28.02
N ASN A 124 47.52 34.15 27.68
CA ASN A 124 47.48 35.62 27.58
C ASN A 124 46.94 36.30 28.85
N GLY A 125 46.51 35.53 29.86
CA GLY A 125 45.90 36.07 31.08
C GLY A 125 44.56 36.77 30.84
N ILE A 126 43.80 36.34 29.83
CA ILE A 126 42.50 36.92 29.47
C ILE A 126 41.41 36.28 30.32
N GLU A 127 40.58 37.10 30.96
CA GLU A 127 39.36 36.62 31.62
C GLU A 127 38.30 36.31 30.55
N LEU A 128 37.91 35.04 30.43
CA LEU A 128 36.77 34.64 29.61
C LEU A 128 35.47 35.04 30.33
N LYS A 129 34.49 35.51 29.55
CA LYS A 129 33.14 35.82 30.01
C LYS A 129 32.14 34.81 29.44
N PRO A 130 31.95 33.63 30.05
CA PRO A 130 31.07 32.60 29.51
C PRO A 130 29.64 33.10 29.23
N TRP A 131 29.14 34.03 30.05
CA TRP A 131 27.79 34.60 29.89
C TRP A 131 27.61 35.44 28.62
N LYS A 132 28.69 35.86 27.96
CA LYS A 132 28.67 36.55 26.67
C LYS A 132 28.83 35.62 25.48
N GLN A 133 28.98 34.32 25.70
CA GLN A 133 29.25 33.36 24.65
C GLN A 133 28.08 32.39 24.49
N CYS A 134 27.84 31.98 23.25
CA CYS A 134 26.89 30.92 22.95
C CYS A 134 27.32 29.61 23.63
N GLU A 135 26.43 28.98 24.39
CA GLU A 135 26.76 27.72 25.06
C GLU A 135 27.01 26.59 24.05
N ALA A 136 26.48 26.68 22.82
CA ALA A 136 26.67 25.67 21.78
C ALA A 136 27.94 25.85 20.93
N CYS A 137 28.31 27.07 20.54
CA CYS A 137 29.49 27.30 19.67
C CYS A 137 30.63 28.09 20.31
N PHE A 138 30.44 28.58 21.54
CA PHE A 138 31.40 29.38 22.31
C PHE A 138 31.85 30.68 21.61
N VAL A 139 31.11 31.14 20.62
CA VAL A 139 31.32 32.45 19.98
C VAL A 139 30.61 33.53 20.78
N GLU A 140 31.25 34.70 20.90
CA GLU A 140 30.67 35.87 21.57
C GLU A 140 29.42 36.36 20.84
N PHE A 141 28.42 36.78 21.61
CA PHE A 141 27.16 37.29 21.10
C PHE A 141 27.31 38.67 20.46
N GLU A 142 26.46 38.95 19.48
CA GLU A 142 26.37 40.25 18.82
C GLU A 142 24.92 40.76 18.82
N GLU A 143 24.73 42.06 18.60
CA GLU A 143 23.40 42.66 18.63
C GLU A 143 22.52 42.25 17.45
N GLU A 144 23.13 41.88 16.32
CA GLU A 144 22.47 41.58 15.05
C GLU A 144 22.98 40.27 14.41
N GLY A 145 22.22 39.76 13.44
CA GLY A 145 22.58 38.57 12.67
C GLY A 145 22.50 37.22 13.43
N ASP A 146 23.38 36.30 13.05
CA ASP A 146 23.37 34.90 13.52
C ASP A 146 23.88 34.74 14.95
N LYS A 147 24.55 35.77 15.48
CA LYS A 147 25.15 35.79 16.81
C LYS A 147 24.26 36.44 17.86
N VAL A 148 23.03 36.84 17.50
CA VAL A 148 22.03 37.35 18.45
C VAL A 148 21.72 36.31 19.52
N PRO A 149 21.85 36.63 20.82
CA PRO A 149 21.55 35.70 21.90
C PRO A 149 20.05 35.50 22.03
N LYS A 150 19.65 34.24 22.16
CA LYS A 150 18.28 33.76 22.26
C LYS A 150 18.21 32.83 23.49
N ILE A 151 17.25 33.08 24.36
CA ILE A 151 17.07 32.30 25.61
C ILE A 151 15.95 31.28 25.43
N LEU A 152 16.24 30.03 25.75
CA LEU A 152 15.21 28.98 25.81
C LEU A 152 14.45 29.05 27.14
N ASN A 153 13.30 28.38 27.22
CA ASN A 153 12.46 28.39 28.42
C ASN A 153 13.13 27.81 29.66
N CYS A 154 14.16 26.97 29.48
CA CYS A 154 14.97 26.44 30.57
C CYS A 154 16.04 27.43 31.08
N GLY A 155 16.21 28.58 30.41
CA GLY A 155 17.11 29.65 30.82
C GLY A 155 18.47 29.66 30.11
N HIS A 156 18.84 28.58 29.42
CA HIS A 156 20.08 28.51 28.64
C HIS A 156 20.05 29.42 27.40
N THR A 157 21.19 30.02 27.07
CA THR A 157 21.30 31.02 26.00
C THR A 157 22.17 30.55 24.84
N PHE A 158 21.64 30.66 23.63
CA PHE A 158 22.31 30.27 22.39
C PHE A 158 22.22 31.38 21.36
N CYS A 159 23.11 31.41 20.38
CA CYS A 159 22.97 32.37 19.29
C CYS A 159 21.88 31.93 18.31
N SER A 160 21.26 32.89 17.61
CA SER A 160 20.14 32.64 16.68
C SER A 160 20.50 31.62 15.59
N GLY A 161 21.75 31.61 15.11
CA GLY A 161 22.26 30.62 14.17
C GLY A 161 22.35 29.20 14.77
N CYS A 162 22.71 29.07 16.04
CA CYS A 162 22.68 27.78 16.73
C CYS A 162 21.24 27.31 16.99
N ILE A 163 20.34 28.21 17.38
CA ILE A 163 18.91 27.89 17.53
C ILE A 163 18.34 27.33 16.22
N ARG A 164 18.58 27.99 15.07
CA ARG A 164 18.15 27.51 13.75
C ARG A 164 18.72 26.13 13.38
N ARG A 165 19.96 25.85 13.78
CA ARG A 165 20.62 24.57 13.49
C ARG A 165 20.12 23.44 14.40
N LEU A 166 19.81 23.74 15.65
CA LEU A 166 19.37 22.77 16.66
C LEU A 166 17.87 22.47 16.57
N ALA A 167 17.07 23.42 16.08
CA ALA A 167 15.64 23.26 15.91
C ALA A 167 15.31 22.14 14.90
N LYS A 168 14.33 21.32 15.29
CA LYS A 168 13.60 20.38 14.44
C LYS A 168 12.30 21.06 13.97
N PRO A 169 11.56 20.48 13.01
CA PRO A 169 10.32 21.08 12.51
C PRO A 169 9.34 21.47 13.62
N ASP A 170 9.19 20.60 14.63
CA ASP A 170 8.12 20.74 15.62
C ASP A 170 8.64 21.07 17.03
N TYR A 171 9.97 21.05 17.25
CA TYR A 171 10.54 21.29 18.57
C TYR A 171 12.01 21.69 18.52
N ILE A 172 12.52 22.19 19.63
CA ILE A 172 13.95 22.31 19.92
C ILE A 172 14.26 21.64 21.26
N GLN A 173 15.33 20.86 21.31
CA GLN A 173 15.84 20.27 22.54
C GLN A 173 17.08 21.05 22.98
N CYS A 174 17.09 21.51 24.23
CA CYS A 174 18.23 22.18 24.80
C CYS A 174 19.44 21.23 24.88
N PRO A 175 20.61 21.57 24.32
CA PRO A 175 21.79 20.70 24.36
C PRO A 175 22.51 20.68 25.72
N VAL A 176 22.02 21.41 26.72
CA VAL A 176 22.66 21.54 28.04
C VAL A 176 21.92 20.73 29.10
N ASP A 177 20.59 20.79 29.12
CA ASP A 177 19.74 20.13 30.11
C ASP A 177 18.66 19.22 29.50
N GLU A 178 18.71 19.02 28.17
CA GLU A 178 17.79 18.16 27.41
C GLU A 178 16.32 18.59 27.45
N THR A 179 16.00 19.77 27.99
CA THR A 179 14.62 20.29 28.03
C THR A 179 14.08 20.46 26.61
N ILE A 180 12.93 19.86 26.33
CA ILE A 180 12.26 19.95 25.04
C ILE A 180 11.27 21.11 25.04
N PHE A 181 11.38 21.97 24.03
CA PHE A 181 10.45 23.04 23.75
C PHE A 181 9.74 22.77 22.42
N VAL A 182 8.43 22.51 22.49
CA VAL A 182 7.59 22.19 21.32
C VAL A 182 7.06 23.49 20.71
N PHE A 183 7.14 23.61 19.39
CA PHE A 183 6.59 24.74 18.65
C PHE A 183 5.09 24.59 18.44
N THR A 184 4.39 25.72 18.34
CA THR A 184 2.97 25.80 18.02
C THR A 184 2.77 26.75 16.82
N ASP A 185 1.55 26.77 16.26
CA ASP A 185 1.21 27.69 15.16
C ASP A 185 1.43 29.17 15.52
N GLU A 186 1.33 29.52 16.80
CA GLU A 186 1.50 30.89 17.31
C GLU A 186 2.92 31.17 17.84
N TYR A 187 3.70 30.12 18.14
CA TYR A 187 5.02 30.23 18.72
C TYR A 187 6.01 29.29 18.05
N GLY A 188 6.72 29.82 17.07
CA GLY A 188 7.79 29.14 16.36
C GLY A 188 9.18 29.59 16.79
N ILE A 189 10.16 29.20 15.99
CA ILE A 189 11.58 29.50 16.22
C ILE A 189 11.89 31.00 16.26
N ASP A 190 11.17 31.79 15.46
CA ASP A 190 11.38 33.23 15.36
C ASP A 190 10.86 33.99 16.59
N ASN A 191 9.93 33.37 17.33
CA ASN A 191 9.34 33.92 18.56
C ASN A 191 10.25 33.76 19.78
N ILE A 192 11.34 32.98 19.69
CA ILE A 192 12.27 32.81 20.80
C ILE A 192 12.88 34.18 21.17
N VAL A 193 12.78 34.52 22.44
CA VAL A 193 13.09 35.85 22.96
C VAL A 193 14.59 36.15 22.90
N LYS A 194 14.94 37.37 22.50
CA LYS A 194 16.33 37.87 22.55
C LYS A 194 16.77 38.07 24.00
N ASN A 195 17.92 37.51 24.37
CA ASN A 195 18.48 37.70 25.70
C ASN A 195 19.37 38.95 25.75
N TYR A 196 18.78 40.10 26.06
CA TYR A 196 19.51 41.36 26.16
C TYR A 196 20.56 41.37 27.27
N THR A 197 20.40 40.57 28.33
CA THR A 197 21.38 40.54 29.44
C THR A 197 22.70 39.93 29.00
N ALA A 198 22.69 38.99 28.05
CA ALA A 198 23.90 38.40 27.48
C ALA A 198 24.69 39.38 26.58
N LEU A 199 24.07 40.49 26.16
CA LEU A 199 24.74 41.58 25.43
C LEU A 199 25.28 42.66 26.37
N SER A 200 24.74 42.77 27.58
CA SER A 200 25.09 43.82 28.54
C SER A 200 26.07 43.32 29.62
N MET A 201 27.13 44.11 29.86
CA MET A 201 28.19 44.01 30.90
C MET A 201 28.99 42.69 31.01
#